data_AF-A0A2H1KQ31-F1
#
_entry.id   AF-A0A2H1KQ31-F1
#
_cell.length_a   1.000
_cell.length_b   1.000
_cell.length_c   1.000
_cell.angle_alpha   90.00
_cell.angle_beta   90.00
_cell.angle_gamma   90.00
#
_symmetry.space_group_name_H-M   'P 1'
#
loop_
_entity.id
_entity.type
_entity.pdbx_description
1 polymer ?
#
loop_
_entity_poly.entity_id
_entity_poly.type
_entity_poly.pdbx_seq_one_letter_code
_entity_poly.pdbx_strand_id
1 'polypeptide(L)'
;MLSVAHITAPPQERLTDIDHDLIVAEAVAALRREYAEHPDPARLLGESFTVLDLHRTHVAIDPTTAHKDAFRRAMLQQLVETDQMELGIVGKPAKLFRRA
;
A
#
# COMPACT_ATOMS: atom_id res chain seq x y z
N MET A 1 21.27 -11.89 61.68
CA MET A 1 22.03 -11.81 60.41
C MET A 1 21.19 -12.46 59.32
N LEU A 2 20.96 -11.74 58.22
CA LEU A 2 19.99 -12.00 57.16
C LEU A 2 20.52 -13.05 56.17
N SER A 3 19.70 -14.02 55.74
CA SER A 3 20.00 -14.86 54.57
C SER A 3 18.89 -14.65 53.54
N VAL A 4 19.22 -13.94 52.46
CA VAL A 4 18.32 -13.71 51.33
C VAL A 4 18.72 -14.72 50.27
N ALA A 5 17.81 -15.65 49.95
CA ALA A 5 17.95 -16.53 48.81
C ALA A 5 17.97 -15.68 47.54
N HIS A 6 19.10 -15.71 46.81
CA HIS A 6 19.19 -15.12 45.48
C HIS A 6 18.29 -15.95 44.54
N ILE A 7 17.12 -15.41 44.21
CA ILE A 7 16.35 -15.87 43.05
C ILE A 7 17.09 -15.35 41.82
N THR A 8 17.87 -16.21 41.16
CA THR A 8 18.38 -15.93 39.82
C THR A 8 17.19 -15.98 38.87
N ALA A 9 16.68 -14.82 38.48
CA ALA A 9 15.77 -14.72 37.34
C ALA A 9 16.44 -15.37 36.12
N PRO A 10 15.72 -16.16 35.29
CA PRO A 10 16.29 -16.64 34.04
C PRO A 10 16.77 -15.43 33.23
N PRO A 11 17.86 -15.57 32.45
CA PRO A 11 18.31 -14.50 31.58
C PRO A 11 17.10 -14.06 30.76
N GLN A 12 16.64 -12.85 31.02
CA GLN A 12 15.63 -12.20 30.20
C GLN A 12 16.32 -12.11 28.84
N GLU A 13 15.95 -13.00 27.93
CA GLU A 13 16.34 -12.93 26.53
C GLU A 13 15.77 -11.60 26.05
N ARG A 14 16.58 -10.54 26.19
CA ARG A 14 16.24 -9.18 25.76
C ARG A 14 15.81 -9.36 24.33
N LEU A 15 14.53 -9.08 24.06
CA LEU A 15 13.94 -9.08 22.73
C LEU A 15 14.97 -8.45 21.80
N THR A 16 15.67 -9.31 21.07
CA THR A 16 16.86 -8.95 20.32
C THR A 16 16.40 -8.03 19.20
N ASP A 17 17.17 -6.96 19.00
CA ASP A 17 17.11 -6.02 17.88
C ASP A 17 16.27 -6.55 16.72
N ILE A 18 15.00 -6.12 16.68
CA ILE A 18 14.12 -6.51 15.59
C ILE A 18 14.71 -5.85 14.36
N ASP A 19 15.13 -6.65 13.38
CA ASP A 19 15.68 -6.14 12.13
C ASP A 19 14.58 -5.35 11.39
N HIS A 20 14.58 -4.03 11.59
CA HIS A 20 13.61 -3.13 10.99
C HIS A 20 13.70 -3.16 9.46
N ASP A 21 14.89 -3.43 8.89
CA ASP A 21 15.06 -3.54 7.45
C ASP A 21 14.34 -4.78 6.93
N LEU A 22 14.39 -5.90 7.66
CA LEU A 22 13.63 -7.10 7.32
C LEU A 22 12.11 -6.87 7.39
N ILE A 23 11.63 -6.18 8.43
CA ILE A 23 10.20 -5.84 8.55
C ILE A 23 9.75 -4.96 7.40
N VAL A 24 10.50 -3.90 7.10
CA VAL A 24 10.17 -2.98 6.01
C VAL A 24 10.21 -3.71 4.67
N ALA A 25 11.19 -4.59 4.45
CA ALA A 25 11.27 -5.39 3.23
C ALA A 25 10.04 -6.29 3.05
N GLU A 26 9.60 -7.00 4.09
CA GLU A 26 8.40 -7.85 4.01
C GLU A 26 7.13 -7.01 3.85
N ALA A 27 7.01 -5.88 4.54
CA ALA A 27 5.87 -4.97 4.39
C ALA A 27 5.76 -4.43 2.95
N VAL A 28 6.89 -4.03 2.34
CA VAL A 28 6.92 -3.60 0.94
C VAL A 28 6.59 -4.74 -0.01
N ALA A 29 7.09 -5.95 0.25
CA ALA A 29 6.75 -7.13 -0.54
C ALA A 29 5.25 -7.44 -0.47
N ALA A 30 4.65 -7.38 0.72
CA ALA A 30 3.21 -7.54 0.92
C ALA A 30 2.41 -6.48 0.16
N LEU A 31 2.80 -5.21 0.28
CA LEU A 31 2.15 -4.11 -0.43
C LEU A 31 2.18 -4.31 -1.95
N ARG A 32 3.32 -4.74 -2.51
CA ARG A 32 3.45 -5.04 -3.94
C ARG A 32 2.54 -6.20 -4.37
N ARG A 33 2.47 -7.27 -3.58
CA ARG A 33 1.55 -8.40 -3.86
C ARG A 33 0.09 -7.95 -3.89
N GLU A 34 -0.32 -7.10 -2.95
CA GLU A 34 -1.70 -6.60 -2.91
C GLU A 34 -2.03 -5.69 -4.10
N TYR A 35 -1.12 -4.76 -4.43
CA TYR A 35 -1.29 -3.82 -5.55
C TYR A 35 -1.12 -4.47 -6.92
N ALA A 36 -0.49 -5.64 -7.03
CA ALA A 36 -0.48 -6.39 -8.29
C ALA A 36 -1.91 -6.77 -8.76
N GLU A 37 -2.80 -7.03 -7.81
CA GLU A 37 -4.13 -7.58 -8.07
C GLU A 37 -5.27 -6.57 -7.87
N HIS A 38 -5.10 -5.57 -6.99
CA HIS A 38 -6.18 -4.68 -6.58
C HIS A 38 -5.90 -3.20 -6.87
N PRO A 39 -6.92 -2.39 -7.16
CA PRO A 39 -6.74 -0.98 -7.48
C PRO A 39 -6.06 -0.15 -6.38
N ASP A 40 -6.57 -0.15 -5.16
CA ASP A 40 -5.99 0.64 -4.07
C ASP A 40 -6.42 0.09 -2.70
N PRO A 41 -5.94 -1.13 -2.35
CA PRO A 41 -6.37 -1.86 -1.16
C PRO A 41 -6.06 -1.10 0.14
N ALA A 42 -4.93 -0.39 0.19
CA ALA A 42 -4.53 0.42 1.35
C ALA A 42 -5.21 1.81 1.41
N ARG A 43 -6.08 2.14 0.44
CA ARG A 43 -6.82 3.41 0.37
C ARG A 43 -5.94 4.67 0.30
N LEU A 44 -4.81 4.61 -0.39
CA LEU A 44 -3.86 5.72 -0.51
C LEU A 44 -4.40 6.93 -1.29
N LEU A 45 -5.37 6.71 -2.19
CA LEU A 45 -5.95 7.76 -3.04
C LEU A 45 -7.29 8.32 -2.53
N GLY A 46 -7.72 7.93 -1.33
CA GLY A 46 -9.01 8.36 -0.77
C GLY A 46 -10.23 7.71 -1.43
N GLU A 47 -11.39 8.36 -1.32
CA GLU A 47 -12.68 7.77 -1.76
C GLU A 47 -12.85 7.70 -3.28
N SER A 48 -12.35 8.70 -4.01
CA SER A 48 -12.48 8.78 -5.47
C SER A 48 -11.23 9.36 -6.12
N PHE A 49 -10.86 8.84 -7.27
CA PHE A 49 -9.56 9.08 -7.90
C PHE A 49 -9.63 8.84 -9.41
N THR A 50 -8.66 9.36 -10.15
CA THR A 50 -8.55 9.08 -11.58
C THR A 50 -7.78 7.77 -11.81
N VAL A 51 -7.96 7.15 -12.98
CA VAL A 51 -7.12 6.01 -13.40
C VAL A 51 -5.65 6.41 -13.57
N LEU A 52 -5.37 7.69 -13.83
CA LEU A 52 -4.00 8.20 -13.93
C LEU A 52 -3.32 8.21 -12.56
N ASP A 53 -4.01 8.68 -11.52
CA ASP A 53 -3.49 8.67 -10.15
C ASP A 53 -3.28 7.24 -9.67
N LEU A 54 -4.23 6.35 -9.98
CA LEU A 54 -4.10 4.92 -9.74
C LEU A 54 -2.83 4.35 -10.36
N HIS A 55 -2.59 4.62 -11.65
CA HIS A 55 -1.40 4.13 -12.34
C HIS A 55 -0.11 4.69 -11.73
N ARG A 56 -0.07 5.97 -11.37
CA ARG A 56 1.08 6.60 -10.72
C ARG A 56 1.38 5.99 -9.36
N THR A 57 0.35 5.72 -8.56
CA THR A 57 0.50 5.04 -7.26
C THR A 57 1.07 3.63 -7.43
N HIS A 58 0.56 2.86 -8.40
CA HIS A 58 1.08 1.52 -8.69
C HIS A 58 2.54 1.56 -9.14
N VAL A 59 2.92 2.47 -10.04
CA VAL A 59 4.32 2.65 -10.48
C VAL A 59 5.24 3.05 -9.31
N ALA A 60 4.75 3.87 -8.37
CA ALA A 60 5.50 4.26 -7.19
C ALA A 60 5.74 3.08 -6.22
N ILE A 61 4.78 2.14 -6.14
CA ILE A 61 4.88 0.93 -5.31
C ILE A 61 5.75 -0.15 -5.99
N ASP A 62 5.53 -0.34 -7.29
CA ASP A 62 6.25 -1.29 -8.14
C ASP A 62 6.57 -0.67 -9.51
N PRO A 63 7.83 -0.29 -9.76
CA PRO A 63 8.28 0.23 -11.06
C PRO A 63 8.07 -0.73 -12.24
N THR A 64 7.81 -2.02 -11.99
CA THR A 64 7.49 -3.02 -13.02
C THR A 64 6.02 -3.01 -13.44
N THR A 65 5.19 -2.16 -12.81
CA THR A 65 3.79 -1.94 -13.16
C THR A 65 3.62 -1.77 -14.67
N ALA A 66 2.63 -2.46 -15.23
CA ALA A 66 2.36 -2.44 -16.66
C ALA A 66 2.16 -1.02 -17.22
N HIS A 67 2.48 -0.87 -18.52
CA HIS A 67 2.19 0.38 -19.22
C HIS A 67 0.69 0.74 -19.15
N LYS A 68 0.42 2.04 -19.28
CA LYS A 68 -0.88 2.65 -18.99
C LYS A 68 -2.09 1.96 -19.64
N ASP A 69 -1.99 1.51 -20.88
CA ASP A 69 -3.12 0.88 -21.59
C ASP A 69 -3.44 -0.53 -21.09
N ALA A 70 -2.43 -1.36 -20.82
CA ALA A 70 -2.63 -2.66 -20.20
C ALA A 70 -3.14 -2.51 -18.75
N PHE A 71 -2.53 -1.60 -17.99
CA PHE A 71 -2.95 -1.28 -16.63
C PHE A 71 -4.43 -0.87 -16.58
N ARG A 72 -4.81 0.08 -17.43
CA ARG A 72 -6.19 0.58 -17.51
C ARG A 72 -7.18 -0.55 -17.80
N ARG A 73 -6.86 -1.44 -18.74
CA ARG A 73 -7.73 -2.58 -19.08
C ARG A 73 -7.91 -3.55 -17.91
N ALA A 74 -6.85 -3.83 -17.17
CA ALA A 74 -6.90 -4.73 -16.01
C ALA A 74 -7.69 -4.10 -14.85
N MET A 75 -7.37 -2.87 -14.48
CA MET A 75 -7.92 -2.23 -13.27
C MET A 75 -9.35 -1.72 -13.45
N LEU A 76 -9.74 -1.27 -14.65
CA LEU A 76 -11.11 -0.76 -14.87
C LEU A 76 -12.21 -1.78 -14.57
N GLN A 77 -11.93 -3.08 -14.64
CA GLN A 77 -12.90 -4.12 -14.32
C GLN A 77 -13.26 -4.18 -12.83
N GLN A 78 -12.45 -3.56 -11.98
CA GLN A 78 -12.60 -3.54 -10.52
C GLN A 78 -13.01 -2.15 -10.00
N LEU A 79 -13.42 -1.26 -10.89
CA LEU A 79 -13.75 0.12 -10.57
C LEU A 79 -15.19 0.45 -10.95
N VAL A 80 -15.82 1.27 -10.13
CA VAL A 80 -17.12 1.87 -10.40
C VAL A 80 -16.89 3.31 -10.86
N GLU A 81 -17.34 3.63 -12.07
CA GLU A 81 -17.34 5.01 -12.56
C GLU A 81 -18.29 5.86 -11.71
N THR A 82 -17.88 7.08 -11.38
CA THR A 82 -18.74 8.07 -10.73
C THR A 82 -19.28 9.06 -11.75
N ASP A 83 -20.35 9.77 -11.41
CA ASP A 83 -20.85 10.90 -12.21
C ASP A 83 -19.96 12.16 -12.09
N GLN A 84 -18.82 12.06 -11.40
CA GLN A 84 -17.93 13.17 -11.13
C GLN A 84 -16.72 13.17 -12.07
N MET A 85 -16.25 14.38 -12.36
CA MET A 85 -14.98 14.62 -13.03
C MET A 85 -14.04 15.37 -12.10
N GLU A 86 -12.74 15.17 -12.28
CA GLU A 86 -11.73 15.96 -11.62
C GLU A 86 -11.79 17.41 -12.14
N LEU A 87 -12.00 18.35 -11.21
CA LEU A 87 -12.16 19.77 -11.49
C LEU A 87 -10.87 20.54 -11.14
N GLY A 88 -10.64 21.67 -11.81
CA GLY A 88 -9.57 22.61 -11.43
C GLY A 88 -8.16 22.27 -11.94
N ILE A 89 -8.02 21.29 -12.82
CA ILE A 89 -6.76 20.92 -13.48
C ILE A 89 -6.61 21.56 -14.86
N VAL A 90 -5.37 21.93 -15.21
CA VAL A 90 -5.01 22.38 -16.57
C VAL A 90 -5.02 21.17 -17.51
N GLY A 91 -6.03 21.09 -18.38
CA GLY A 91 -6.18 20.01 -19.35
C GLY A 91 -7.63 19.55 -19.51
N LYS A 92 -7.82 18.34 -20.07
CA LYS A 92 -9.13 17.72 -20.15
C LYS A 92 -9.50 17.12 -18.78
N PRO A 93 -10.68 17.44 -18.21
CA PRO A 93 -11.16 16.80 -17.00
C PRO A 93 -11.15 15.27 -17.13
N ALA A 94 -10.70 14.60 -16.08
CA ALA A 94 -10.67 13.14 -16.01
C ALA A 94 -11.87 12.62 -15.21
N LYS A 95 -12.41 11.46 -15.62
CA LYS A 95 -13.45 10.78 -14.86
C LYS A 95 -12.90 10.28 -13.52
N LEU A 96 -13.71 10.40 -12.47
CA LEU A 96 -13.42 9.84 -11.17
C LEU A 96 -14.05 8.45 -11.01
N PHE A 97 -13.33 7.58 -10.32
CA PHE A 97 -13.73 6.21 -10.05
C PHE A 97 -13.66 5.92 -8.55
N ARG A 98 -14.39 4.89 -8.12
CA ARG A 98 -14.25 4.26 -6.79
C ARG A 98 -13.88 2.80 -6.96
N ARG A 99 -13.32 2.20 -5.91
CA ARG A 99 -13.21 0.73 -5.84
C ARG A 99 -14.62 0.15 -5.86
N ALA A 100 -14.78 -0.99 -6.54
CA ALA A 100 -16.01 -1.78 -6.49
C ALA A 100 -16.30 -2.33 -5.08
#